data_AF-A0A8B6ZPU4-F1
#
_entry.id   AF-A0A8B6ZPU4-F1
#
_cell.length_a   1.000
_cell.length_b   1.000
_cell.length_c   1.000
_cell.angle_alpha   90.00
_cell.angle_beta   90.00
_cell.angle_gamma   90.00
#
_symmetry.space_group_name_H-M   'P 1'
#
loop_
_entity.id
_entity.type
_entity.pdbx_description
1 polymer ?
#
loop_
_entity_poly.entity_id
_entity_poly.type
_entity_poly.pdbx_seq_one_letter_code
_entity_poly.pdbx_strand_id
1 'polypeptide(L)'
;MEALSFPRYNVAEILIHIRNKILTGADAKNLSKNDLYPNPKPEVLHMIYMRALQIVYGIRLEHFYMMPVNSEVMYPHIMEGFLPVSNLFIHLDSFLPICRVNDFEIADILCPKAKRTSRFLSGIINFIHFREACRETYMEFLWQYKSSVDKMQQLNAAHQEALMKLEKLDSVPVEEQEEFKQLSDDIQELQQLLNQEFRQKTIVLQEGNSQKKSDISEKTKRLNELKLSLTSMKEVQENLKAKIVDSPEKLKNFKEKMKDTVQKLKNSRQEVMEKYETYRDSVDCLPSCQLEVQLYQKKIQDLADNREKLTSILKESLNLEDQIESEESELKKLKTEENSFKRLMIVKKEKLATVQFKINKKHEDIKQYKRTVIEDCNKVQEKRGAVYERVITINQEIQKIRFGIQQLKDTTEREKLKSQIEVDFREYQTPHRNAVLNSSTANVQFPRMLEKIQNHYGKNQIKEECKKSPTIKHRSADQSVECQRELQAVTEKRLIFMIFELHWHYLATGICTVVGGIPQPSEGLLFLSVESIPSPRLRGNQDLWCHPSSHTMAEPLRQANDLFRLLRHECKRFRLIFVLDTMFGLAVADLHLLTFCNKKYRLQFIRIPVALEKEGRGENNLRTRRN
;
A
#
# COMPACT_ATOMS: atom_id res chain seq x y z
N MET A 1 -35.11 22.65 19.57
CA MET A 1 -35.24 21.27 19.04
C MET A 1 -33.86 20.81 18.60
N GLU A 2 -33.50 19.55 18.80
CA GLU A 2 -32.28 18.99 18.19
C GLU A 2 -32.46 18.90 16.68
N ALA A 3 -31.54 19.47 15.91
CA ALA A 3 -31.49 19.30 14.46
C ALA A 3 -30.87 17.93 14.13
N LEU A 4 -31.69 16.88 14.16
CA LEU A 4 -31.25 15.52 13.84
C LEU A 4 -30.83 15.42 12.37
N SER A 5 -29.67 14.83 12.13
CA SER A 5 -28.98 14.81 10.84
C SER A 5 -29.45 13.71 9.87
N PHE A 6 -30.50 12.97 10.24
CA PHE A 6 -31.05 11.85 9.47
C PHE A 6 -32.58 11.74 9.67
N PRO A 7 -33.32 11.18 8.69
CA PRO A 7 -34.76 10.95 8.81
C PRO A 7 -35.11 10.04 10.01
N ARG A 8 -36.11 10.45 10.79
CA ARG A 8 -36.69 9.61 11.85
C ARG A 8 -37.89 8.84 11.29
N TYR A 9 -37.86 7.53 11.47
CA TYR A 9 -38.97 6.65 11.13
C TYR A 9 -39.92 6.52 12.33
N ASN A 10 -41.22 6.36 12.06
CA ASN A 10 -42.21 6.00 13.06
C ASN A 10 -42.09 4.51 13.44
N VAL A 11 -42.69 4.07 14.55
CA VAL A 11 -42.49 2.69 15.05
C VAL A 11 -42.94 1.61 14.06
N ALA A 12 -43.98 1.87 13.24
CA ALA A 12 -44.43 0.91 12.23
C ALA A 12 -43.44 0.79 11.05
N GLU A 13 -42.88 1.90 10.58
CA GLU A 13 -41.81 1.93 9.58
C GLU A 13 -40.55 1.22 10.11
N ILE A 14 -40.15 1.50 11.36
CA ILE A 14 -39.02 0.84 12.02
C ILE A 14 -39.18 -0.69 12.02
N LEU A 15 -40.37 -1.21 12.34
CA LEU A 15 -40.65 -2.65 12.29
C LEU A 15 -40.46 -3.21 10.87
N ILE A 16 -40.99 -2.53 9.85
CA ILE A 16 -40.89 -2.97 8.44
C ILE A 16 -39.42 -3.01 8.00
N HIS A 17 -38.64 -1.97 8.27
CA HIS A 17 -37.23 -1.94 7.91
C HIS A 17 -36.41 -2.99 8.67
N ILE A 18 -36.63 -3.18 9.98
CA ILE A 18 -35.93 -4.21 10.77
C ILE A 18 -36.25 -5.61 10.25
N ARG A 19 -37.53 -5.89 9.93
CA ARG A 19 -37.97 -7.18 9.36
C ARG A 19 -37.38 -7.47 7.98
N ASN A 20 -37.18 -6.44 7.16
CA ASN A 20 -36.75 -6.58 5.77
C ASN A 20 -35.22 -6.50 5.60
N LYS A 21 -34.48 -5.93 6.57
CA LYS A 21 -33.06 -5.58 6.41
C LYS A 21 -32.14 -5.97 7.58
N ILE A 22 -32.67 -6.46 8.72
CA ILE A 22 -31.85 -6.79 9.91
C ILE A 22 -32.17 -8.17 10.49
N LEU A 23 -33.44 -8.46 10.76
CA LEU A 23 -33.89 -9.77 11.24
C LEU A 23 -34.24 -10.70 10.09
N THR A 24 -34.29 -12.00 10.37
CA THR A 24 -34.49 -13.06 9.38
C THR A 24 -35.42 -14.15 9.93
N GLY A 25 -36.19 -14.82 9.08
CA GLY A 25 -36.96 -16.00 9.45
C GLY A 25 -38.00 -15.76 10.56
N ALA A 26 -37.91 -16.51 11.66
CA ALA A 26 -38.83 -16.42 12.79
C ALA A 26 -38.71 -15.08 13.54
N ASP A 27 -37.50 -14.58 13.75
CA ASP A 27 -37.22 -13.36 14.54
C ASP A 27 -37.92 -12.14 13.95
N ALA A 28 -37.92 -12.03 12.61
CA ALA A 28 -38.63 -10.99 11.88
C ALA A 28 -40.15 -11.11 12.03
N LYS A 29 -40.70 -12.34 11.95
CA LYS A 29 -42.14 -12.58 12.10
C LYS A 29 -42.63 -12.26 13.52
N ASN A 30 -41.85 -12.65 14.53
CA ASN A 30 -42.19 -12.53 15.94
C ASN A 30 -42.06 -11.11 16.48
N LEU A 31 -41.15 -10.28 15.94
CA LEU A 31 -40.99 -8.89 16.34
C LEU A 31 -42.29 -8.09 16.16
N SER A 32 -42.82 -7.51 17.24
CA SER A 32 -44.06 -6.72 17.25
C SER A 32 -43.81 -5.26 17.69
N LYS A 33 -44.82 -4.41 17.52
CA LYS A 33 -44.79 -3.01 17.98
C LYS A 33 -44.58 -2.88 19.49
N ASN A 34 -45.15 -3.80 20.26
CA ASN A 34 -45.12 -3.77 21.72
C ASN A 34 -43.74 -4.10 22.29
N ASP A 35 -42.85 -4.70 21.49
CA ASP A 35 -41.46 -5.00 21.88
C ASP A 35 -40.53 -3.80 21.73
N LEU A 36 -40.98 -2.74 21.03
CA LEU A 36 -40.22 -1.51 20.77
C LEU A 36 -40.87 -0.24 21.36
N TYR A 37 -42.18 -0.26 21.65
CA TYR A 37 -42.93 0.89 22.17
C TYR A 37 -44.21 0.43 22.91
N PRO A 38 -44.59 1.03 24.07
CA PRO A 38 -43.93 2.17 24.74
C PRO A 38 -42.71 1.79 25.57
N ASN A 39 -42.59 0.52 25.96
CA ASN A 39 -41.51 -0.03 26.79
C ASN A 39 -40.72 -1.04 25.93
N PRO A 40 -39.53 -0.69 25.43
CA PRO A 40 -38.74 -1.60 24.61
C PRO A 40 -38.22 -2.77 25.47
N LYS A 41 -38.23 -3.99 24.90
CA LYS A 41 -37.65 -5.17 25.56
C LYS A 41 -36.14 -5.21 25.33
N PRO A 42 -35.29 -5.23 26.39
CA PRO A 42 -33.83 -5.25 26.24
C PRO A 42 -33.34 -6.36 25.31
N GLU A 43 -33.85 -7.57 25.49
CA GLU A 43 -33.41 -8.79 24.81
C GLU A 43 -33.67 -8.72 23.30
N VAL A 44 -34.82 -8.15 22.93
CA VAL A 44 -35.21 -7.91 21.53
C VAL A 44 -34.31 -6.84 20.89
N LEU A 45 -33.92 -5.81 21.64
CA LEU A 45 -32.95 -4.82 21.17
C LEU A 45 -31.53 -5.40 21.07
N HIS A 46 -31.11 -6.24 22.01
CA HIS A 46 -29.80 -6.92 21.95
C HIS A 46 -29.72 -7.75 20.67
N MET A 47 -30.75 -8.53 20.36
CA MET A 47 -30.87 -9.26 19.09
C MET A 47 -30.78 -8.33 17.88
N ILE A 48 -31.57 -7.25 17.81
CA ILE A 48 -31.58 -6.32 16.67
C ILE A 48 -30.21 -5.64 16.49
N TYR A 49 -29.60 -5.17 17.57
CA TYR A 49 -28.30 -4.51 17.53
C TYR A 49 -27.16 -5.48 17.18
N MET A 50 -27.14 -6.70 17.76
CA MET A 50 -26.20 -7.75 17.36
C MET A 50 -26.35 -8.03 15.86
N ARG A 51 -27.55 -8.31 15.36
CA ARG A 51 -27.79 -8.58 13.92
C ARG A 51 -27.35 -7.42 13.03
N ALA A 52 -27.56 -6.16 13.43
CA ALA A 52 -27.05 -5.01 12.68
C ALA A 52 -25.50 -4.99 12.61
N LEU A 53 -24.81 -5.27 13.72
CA LEU A 53 -23.34 -5.36 13.76
C LEU A 53 -22.80 -6.55 12.95
N GLN A 54 -23.45 -7.72 13.02
CA GLN A 54 -23.13 -8.88 12.17
C GLN A 54 -23.25 -8.52 10.68
N ILE A 55 -24.31 -7.81 10.30
CA ILE A 55 -24.56 -7.37 8.91
C ILE A 55 -23.54 -6.34 8.43
N VAL A 56 -23.12 -5.40 9.28
CA VAL A 56 -22.22 -4.29 8.89
C VAL A 56 -20.75 -4.72 8.89
N TYR A 57 -20.27 -5.33 9.97
CA TYR A 57 -18.85 -5.63 10.17
C TYR A 57 -18.47 -7.10 9.90
N GLY A 58 -19.44 -7.99 9.60
CA GLY A 58 -19.17 -9.42 9.41
C GLY A 58 -18.88 -10.19 10.71
N ILE A 59 -19.10 -9.58 11.87
CA ILE A 59 -18.89 -10.18 13.19
C ILE A 59 -19.75 -11.46 13.33
N ARG A 60 -19.17 -12.57 13.80
CA ARG A 60 -19.92 -13.80 14.15
C ARG A 60 -20.41 -13.76 15.61
N LEU A 61 -21.48 -14.49 15.95
CA LEU A 61 -22.08 -14.51 17.29
C LEU A 61 -21.06 -14.77 18.42
N GLU A 62 -20.11 -15.68 18.21
CA GLU A 62 -19.06 -16.03 19.17
C GLU A 62 -18.21 -14.83 19.66
N HIS A 63 -18.04 -13.79 18.84
CA HIS A 63 -17.22 -12.62 19.20
C HIS A 63 -17.84 -11.83 20.36
N PHE A 64 -19.18 -11.84 20.48
CA PHE A 64 -19.87 -11.24 21.61
C PHE A 64 -19.58 -11.99 22.93
N TYR A 65 -19.12 -13.24 22.86
CA TYR A 65 -18.75 -14.07 24.01
C TYR A 65 -17.23 -14.15 24.24
N MET A 66 -16.41 -13.35 23.53
CA MET A 66 -14.97 -13.30 23.75
C MET A 66 -14.63 -12.48 25.01
N MET A 67 -13.81 -13.06 25.89
CA MET A 67 -13.28 -12.36 27.07
C MET A 67 -11.99 -11.60 26.68
N PRO A 68 -11.82 -10.33 27.07
CA PRO A 68 -10.58 -9.61 26.81
C PRO A 68 -9.39 -10.28 27.52
N VAL A 69 -8.27 -10.45 26.82
CA VAL A 69 -7.10 -11.24 27.29
C VAL A 69 -6.54 -10.75 28.63
N ASN A 70 -6.59 -9.44 28.89
CA ASN A 70 -6.06 -8.82 30.11
C ASN A 70 -7.06 -8.82 31.29
N SER A 71 -8.10 -9.67 31.26
CA SER A 71 -9.13 -9.76 32.31
C SER A 71 -8.73 -10.78 33.38
N GLU A 72 -8.11 -10.34 34.48
CA GLU A 72 -7.79 -11.19 35.63
C GLU A 72 -9.05 -11.55 36.46
N VAL A 73 -9.95 -12.33 35.86
CA VAL A 73 -11.21 -12.78 36.47
C VAL A 73 -11.02 -14.16 37.08
N MET A 74 -11.18 -14.25 38.41
CA MET A 74 -11.03 -15.50 39.19
C MET A 74 -11.94 -16.65 38.71
N TYR A 75 -13.13 -16.33 38.17
CA TYR A 75 -14.10 -17.31 37.67
C TYR A 75 -14.69 -16.90 36.32
N PRO A 76 -13.99 -17.16 35.19
CA PRO A 76 -14.40 -16.67 33.86
C PRO A 76 -15.80 -17.11 33.41
N HIS A 77 -16.24 -18.31 33.80
CA HIS A 77 -17.56 -18.86 33.45
C HIS A 77 -18.73 -18.02 34.00
N ILE A 78 -18.55 -17.31 35.12
CA ILE A 78 -19.59 -16.43 35.68
C ILE A 78 -19.83 -15.21 34.76
N MET A 79 -18.85 -14.82 33.94
CA MET A 79 -18.95 -13.68 33.04
C MET A 79 -19.67 -13.99 31.73
N GLU A 80 -19.97 -15.25 31.41
CA GLU A 80 -20.55 -15.65 30.11
C GLU A 80 -21.87 -14.92 29.79
N GLY A 81 -22.70 -14.64 30.80
CA GLY A 81 -23.92 -13.84 30.64
C GLY A 81 -23.70 -12.32 30.52
N PHE A 82 -22.54 -11.81 30.93
CA PHE A 82 -22.19 -10.37 30.87
C PHE A 82 -21.38 -10.01 29.62
N LEU A 83 -20.50 -10.91 29.15
CA LEU A 83 -19.70 -10.71 27.94
C LEU A 83 -20.51 -10.23 26.71
N PRO A 84 -21.66 -10.83 26.34
CA PRO A 84 -22.44 -10.35 25.19
C PRO A 84 -22.96 -8.93 25.38
N VAL A 85 -23.31 -8.52 26.61
CA VAL A 85 -23.76 -7.15 26.90
C VAL A 85 -22.59 -6.16 26.81
N SER A 86 -21.43 -6.53 27.36
CA SER A 86 -20.20 -5.71 27.34
C SER A 86 -19.65 -5.53 25.92
N ASN A 87 -19.50 -6.61 25.17
CA ASN A 87 -19.01 -6.57 23.79
C ASN A 87 -20.02 -5.90 22.85
N LEU A 88 -21.32 -6.05 23.08
CA LEU A 88 -22.35 -5.29 22.36
C LEU A 88 -22.22 -3.79 22.61
N PHE A 89 -21.96 -3.36 23.85
CA PHE A 89 -21.69 -1.94 24.15
C PHE A 89 -20.46 -1.41 23.40
N ILE A 90 -19.32 -2.11 23.49
CA ILE A 90 -18.06 -1.72 22.83
C ILE A 90 -18.23 -1.57 21.31
N HIS A 91 -18.94 -2.52 20.67
CA HIS A 91 -19.20 -2.44 19.24
C HIS A 91 -20.23 -1.34 18.87
N LEU A 92 -21.25 -1.10 19.70
CA LEU A 92 -22.25 -0.05 19.44
C LEU A 92 -21.69 1.36 19.65
N ASP A 93 -20.80 1.57 20.63
CA ASP A 93 -20.11 2.85 20.86
C ASP A 93 -19.27 3.27 19.63
N SER A 94 -18.66 2.31 18.94
CA SER A 94 -17.97 2.55 17.66
C SER A 94 -18.93 2.74 16.47
N PHE A 95 -20.01 1.96 16.42
CA PHE A 95 -20.94 1.92 15.27
C PHE A 95 -21.93 3.10 15.21
N LEU A 96 -22.47 3.50 16.35
CA LEU A 96 -23.54 4.49 16.41
C LEU A 96 -23.11 5.90 15.96
N PRO A 97 -21.88 6.39 16.20
CA PRO A 97 -21.38 7.63 15.61
C PRO A 97 -21.36 7.62 14.07
N ILE A 98 -21.12 6.46 13.46
CA ILE A 98 -21.23 6.26 12.00
C ILE A 98 -22.70 6.41 11.57
N CYS A 99 -23.62 5.84 12.36
CA CYS A 99 -25.07 6.05 12.27
C CYS A 99 -25.55 7.45 12.73
N ARG A 100 -24.62 8.39 12.96
CA ARG A 100 -24.84 9.79 13.41
C ARG A 100 -25.48 9.94 14.80
N VAL A 101 -25.32 8.94 15.64
CA VAL A 101 -25.74 8.91 17.06
C VAL A 101 -24.49 8.98 17.92
N ASN A 102 -24.27 10.11 18.59
CA ASN A 102 -23.05 10.36 19.39
C ASN A 102 -23.32 10.45 20.90
N ASP A 103 -24.55 10.17 21.34
CA ASP A 103 -25.01 10.28 22.73
C ASP A 103 -25.54 8.92 23.25
N PHE A 104 -24.87 7.83 22.87
CA PHE A 104 -25.22 6.47 23.30
C PHE A 104 -24.66 6.15 24.69
N GLU A 105 -25.40 5.41 25.51
CA GLU A 105 -25.02 5.06 26.87
C GLU A 105 -25.27 3.57 27.12
N ILE A 106 -24.50 2.94 28.03
CA ILE A 106 -24.76 1.56 28.49
C ILE A 106 -26.20 1.39 29.03
N ALA A 107 -26.78 2.47 29.57
CA ALA A 107 -28.17 2.53 30.01
C ALA A 107 -29.19 2.31 28.88
N ASP A 108 -28.85 2.52 27.61
CA ASP A 108 -29.75 2.24 26.47
C ASP A 108 -29.75 0.75 26.05
N ILE A 109 -28.80 -0.04 26.55
CA ILE A 109 -28.77 -1.51 26.41
C ILE A 109 -29.51 -2.17 27.58
N LEU A 110 -29.29 -1.67 28.80
CA LEU A 110 -29.86 -2.23 30.03
C LEU A 110 -31.30 -1.75 30.30
N CYS A 111 -31.56 -0.46 30.12
CA CYS A 111 -32.80 0.23 30.52
C CYS A 111 -33.35 1.10 29.36
N PRO A 112 -33.67 0.49 28.19
CA PRO A 112 -33.96 1.21 26.95
C PRO A 112 -35.19 2.13 27.04
N LYS A 113 -35.04 3.37 26.54
CA LYS A 113 -36.11 4.38 26.54
C LYS A 113 -36.64 4.58 25.11
N ALA A 114 -37.90 4.25 24.84
CA ALA A 114 -38.43 4.14 23.47
C ALA A 114 -38.17 5.34 22.54
N LYS A 115 -38.18 6.60 23.05
CA LYS A 115 -37.83 7.79 22.24
C LYS A 115 -36.36 7.83 21.81
N ARG A 116 -35.43 7.30 22.61
CA ARG A 116 -34.01 7.13 22.28
C ARG A 116 -33.81 5.93 21.37
N THR A 117 -34.37 4.76 21.73
CA THR A 117 -34.37 3.54 20.93
C THR A 117 -34.86 3.79 19.48
N SER A 118 -35.99 4.48 19.30
CA SER A 118 -36.51 4.85 17.96
C SER A 118 -35.55 5.76 17.17
N ARG A 119 -34.78 6.64 17.83
CA ARG A 119 -33.74 7.46 17.19
C ARG A 119 -32.59 6.59 16.71
N PHE A 120 -32.12 5.67 17.55
CA PHE A 120 -30.97 4.81 17.25
C PHE A 120 -31.28 3.81 16.14
N LEU A 121 -32.42 3.13 16.21
CA LEU A 121 -32.91 2.26 15.15
C LEU A 121 -33.08 3.03 13.84
N SER A 122 -33.59 4.26 13.87
CA SER A 122 -33.66 5.11 12.67
C SER A 122 -32.28 5.42 12.08
N GLY A 123 -31.27 5.74 12.92
CA GLY A 123 -29.90 5.97 12.48
C GLY A 123 -29.29 4.74 11.80
N ILE A 124 -29.45 3.56 12.43
CA ILE A 124 -28.99 2.27 11.90
C ILE A 124 -29.66 1.95 10.56
N ILE A 125 -30.99 2.09 10.46
CA ILE A 125 -31.75 1.85 9.23
C ILE A 125 -31.26 2.75 8.09
N ASN A 126 -31.06 4.05 8.35
CA ASN A 126 -30.52 4.98 7.35
C ASN A 126 -29.10 4.62 6.91
N PHE A 127 -28.23 4.21 7.84
CA PHE A 127 -26.89 3.74 7.50
C PHE A 127 -26.93 2.46 6.65
N ILE A 128 -27.81 1.51 6.96
CA ILE A 128 -27.96 0.26 6.20
C ILE A 128 -28.46 0.55 4.78
N HIS A 129 -29.46 1.42 4.60
CA HIS A 129 -29.90 1.84 3.25
C HIS A 129 -28.77 2.53 2.46
N PHE A 130 -27.99 3.41 3.10
CA PHE A 130 -26.85 4.07 2.47
C PHE A 130 -25.76 3.06 2.06
N ARG A 131 -25.39 2.13 2.95
CA ARG A 131 -24.43 1.06 2.67
C ARG A 131 -24.93 0.14 1.55
N GLU A 132 -26.21 -0.16 1.50
CA GLU A 132 -26.81 -0.99 0.46
C GLU A 132 -26.76 -0.30 -0.92
N ALA A 133 -27.05 1.01 -0.99
CA ALA A 133 -26.87 1.79 -2.21
C ALA A 133 -25.39 1.88 -2.65
N CYS A 134 -24.45 2.06 -1.71
CA CYS A 134 -23.02 2.05 -2.02
C CYS A 134 -22.46 0.66 -2.39
N ARG A 135 -23.15 -0.43 -1.99
CA ARG A 135 -22.70 -1.81 -2.24
C ARG A 135 -22.71 -2.17 -3.72
N GLU A 136 -23.67 -1.66 -4.49
CA GLU A 136 -23.76 -1.90 -5.93
C GLU A 136 -22.50 -1.40 -6.65
N THR A 137 -22.14 -0.13 -6.46
CA THR A 137 -20.91 0.46 -7.02
C THR A 137 -19.62 -0.20 -6.50
N TYR A 138 -19.56 -0.59 -5.22
CA TYR A 138 -18.40 -1.32 -4.68
C TYR A 138 -18.26 -2.72 -5.30
N MET A 139 -19.36 -3.45 -5.50
CA MET A 139 -19.36 -4.76 -6.14
C MET A 139 -18.94 -4.68 -7.61
N GLU A 140 -19.31 -3.61 -8.33
CA GLU A 140 -18.84 -3.36 -9.69
C GLU A 140 -17.30 -3.21 -9.72
N PHE A 141 -16.72 -2.38 -8.86
CA PHE A 141 -15.26 -2.23 -8.76
C PHE A 141 -14.56 -3.53 -8.33
N LEU A 142 -15.14 -4.29 -7.40
CA LEU A 142 -14.59 -5.57 -6.96
C LEU A 142 -14.59 -6.61 -8.09
N TRP A 143 -15.65 -6.64 -8.90
CA TRP A 143 -15.75 -7.49 -10.09
C TRP A 143 -14.73 -7.09 -11.17
N GLN A 144 -14.61 -5.79 -11.48
CA GLN A 144 -13.60 -5.28 -12.43
C GLN A 144 -12.16 -5.59 -11.98
N TYR A 145 -11.88 -5.47 -10.68
CA TYR A 145 -10.58 -5.84 -10.11
C TYR A 145 -10.33 -7.35 -10.22
N LYS A 146 -11.29 -8.18 -9.80
CA LYS A 146 -11.15 -9.64 -9.89
C LYS A 146 -10.95 -10.10 -11.34
N SER A 147 -11.77 -9.63 -12.28
CA SER A 147 -11.62 -9.98 -13.70
C SER A 147 -10.25 -9.58 -14.27
N SER A 148 -9.67 -8.47 -13.80
CA SER A 148 -8.29 -8.07 -14.15
C SER A 148 -7.23 -9.01 -13.55
N VAL A 149 -7.41 -9.49 -12.31
CA VAL A 149 -6.52 -10.48 -11.69
C VAL A 149 -6.63 -11.84 -12.39
N ASP A 150 -7.83 -12.30 -12.69
CA ASP A 150 -8.09 -13.55 -13.40
C ASP A 150 -7.43 -13.54 -14.79
N LYS A 151 -7.55 -12.42 -15.54
CA LYS A 151 -6.85 -12.21 -16.82
C LYS A 151 -5.32 -12.19 -16.68
N MET A 152 -4.80 -11.55 -15.63
CA MET A 152 -3.35 -11.54 -15.36
C MET A 152 -2.83 -12.95 -15.06
N GLN A 153 -3.59 -13.78 -14.34
CA GLN A 153 -3.23 -15.18 -14.09
C GLN A 153 -3.26 -16.01 -15.39
N GLN A 154 -4.27 -15.82 -16.24
CA GLN A 154 -4.35 -16.46 -17.57
C GLN A 154 -3.16 -16.10 -18.46
N LEU A 155 -2.79 -14.80 -18.53
CA LEU A 155 -1.63 -14.33 -19.30
C LEU A 155 -0.31 -14.88 -18.75
N ASN A 156 -0.14 -14.94 -17.43
CA ASN A 156 1.05 -15.53 -16.80
C ASN A 156 1.16 -17.04 -17.09
N ALA A 157 0.05 -17.78 -17.07
CA ALA A 157 0.03 -19.20 -17.41
C ALA A 157 0.39 -19.43 -18.90
N ALA A 158 -0.21 -18.66 -19.81
CA ALA A 158 0.11 -18.72 -21.24
C ALA A 158 1.57 -18.32 -21.53
N HIS A 159 2.12 -17.35 -20.79
CA HIS A 159 3.53 -16.98 -20.88
C HIS A 159 4.47 -18.10 -20.41
N GLN A 160 4.15 -18.78 -19.31
CA GLN A 160 4.89 -19.96 -18.85
C GLN A 160 4.81 -21.12 -19.85
N GLU A 161 3.64 -21.37 -20.43
CA GLU A 161 3.48 -22.38 -21.50
C GLU A 161 4.31 -22.04 -22.75
N ALA A 162 4.35 -20.76 -23.14
CA ALA A 162 5.17 -20.29 -24.26
C ALA A 162 6.68 -20.45 -23.98
N LEU A 163 7.14 -20.17 -22.75
CA LEU A 163 8.53 -20.41 -22.35
C LEU A 163 8.88 -21.91 -22.39
N MET A 164 8.01 -22.79 -21.90
CA MET A 164 8.22 -24.25 -21.98
C MET A 164 8.20 -24.78 -23.43
N LYS A 165 7.53 -24.10 -24.37
CA LYS A 165 7.58 -24.42 -25.80
C LYS A 165 8.87 -23.92 -26.43
N LEU A 166 9.35 -22.73 -26.06
CA LEU A 166 10.64 -22.20 -26.52
C LEU A 166 11.80 -23.10 -26.06
N GLU A 167 11.83 -23.45 -24.78
CA GLU A 167 12.86 -24.34 -24.20
C GLU A 167 12.94 -25.70 -24.90
N LYS A 168 11.80 -26.24 -25.36
CA LYS A 168 11.72 -27.48 -26.16
C LYS A 168 12.13 -27.33 -27.62
N LEU A 169 12.17 -26.13 -28.16
CA LEU A 169 12.62 -25.84 -29.53
C LEU A 169 14.11 -25.46 -29.56
N ASP A 170 14.58 -24.79 -28.51
CA ASP A 170 16.01 -24.51 -28.30
C ASP A 170 16.80 -25.77 -27.86
N SER A 171 16.13 -26.77 -27.30
CA SER A 171 16.72 -28.08 -26.98
C SER A 171 16.84 -28.97 -28.22
N VAL A 172 17.96 -28.90 -28.93
CA VAL A 172 18.34 -29.88 -29.96
C VAL A 172 18.39 -31.28 -29.34
N PRO A 173 17.71 -32.30 -29.91
CA PRO A 173 17.83 -33.69 -29.45
C PRO A 173 19.28 -34.17 -29.47
N VAL A 174 19.66 -34.99 -28.47
CA VAL A 174 21.02 -35.55 -28.41
C VAL A 174 21.33 -36.38 -29.66
N GLU A 175 20.31 -37.05 -30.20
CA GLU A 175 20.35 -37.82 -31.45
C GLU A 175 20.72 -36.94 -32.65
N GLU A 176 20.03 -35.81 -32.86
CA GLU A 176 20.35 -34.85 -33.94
C GLU A 176 21.74 -34.19 -33.74
N GLN A 177 22.14 -33.98 -32.48
CA GLN A 177 23.45 -33.43 -32.13
C GLN A 177 24.60 -34.41 -32.42
N GLU A 178 24.37 -35.71 -32.24
CA GLU A 178 25.30 -36.79 -32.61
C GLU A 178 25.32 -37.04 -34.13
N GLU A 179 24.17 -37.05 -34.82
CA GLU A 179 24.08 -37.14 -36.28
C GLU A 179 24.81 -35.97 -36.96
N PHE A 180 24.58 -34.72 -36.52
CA PHE A 180 25.27 -33.56 -37.08
C PHE A 180 26.79 -33.64 -36.88
N LYS A 181 27.23 -34.14 -35.72
CA LYS A 181 28.65 -34.34 -35.44
C LYS A 181 29.24 -35.42 -36.34
N GLN A 182 28.60 -36.58 -36.45
CA GLN A 182 29.06 -37.66 -37.31
C GLN A 182 29.14 -37.22 -38.77
N LEU A 183 28.13 -36.50 -39.27
CA LEU A 183 28.15 -35.94 -40.62
C LEU A 183 29.27 -34.91 -40.82
N SER A 184 29.60 -34.11 -39.80
CA SER A 184 30.74 -33.19 -39.83
C SER A 184 32.09 -33.92 -39.86
N ASP A 185 32.23 -35.00 -39.07
CA ASP A 185 33.43 -35.84 -39.04
C ASP A 185 33.61 -36.57 -40.40
N ASP A 186 32.53 -37.14 -40.97
CA ASP A 186 32.50 -37.75 -42.32
C ASP A 186 32.90 -36.75 -43.42
N ILE A 187 32.36 -35.53 -43.38
CA ILE A 187 32.73 -34.45 -44.32
C ILE A 187 34.23 -34.10 -44.19
N GLN A 188 34.77 -34.09 -42.97
CA GLN A 188 36.18 -33.80 -42.73
C GLN A 188 37.11 -34.94 -43.19
N GLU A 189 36.69 -36.21 -43.08
CA GLU A 189 37.42 -37.34 -43.65
C GLU A 189 37.39 -37.31 -45.19
N LEU A 190 36.21 -37.11 -45.80
CA LEU A 190 36.07 -36.97 -47.25
C LEU A 190 36.91 -35.83 -47.83
N GLN A 191 37.00 -34.69 -47.12
CA GLN A 191 37.89 -33.59 -47.51
C GLN A 191 39.37 -33.98 -47.42
N GLN A 192 39.78 -34.75 -46.40
CA GLN A 192 41.17 -35.22 -46.29
C GLN A 192 41.53 -36.20 -47.41
N LEU A 193 40.66 -37.18 -47.68
CA LEU A 193 40.83 -38.17 -48.75
C LEU A 193 40.91 -37.49 -50.13
N LEU A 194 40.01 -36.54 -50.43
CA LEU A 194 40.03 -35.78 -51.68
C LEU A 194 41.32 -34.97 -51.85
N ASN A 195 41.80 -34.31 -50.78
CA ASN A 195 43.07 -33.58 -50.80
C ASN A 195 44.28 -34.51 -50.97
N GLN A 196 44.24 -35.71 -50.40
CA GLN A 196 45.29 -36.72 -50.57
C GLN A 196 45.33 -37.27 -51.99
N GLU A 197 44.19 -37.64 -52.57
CA GLU A 197 44.08 -38.04 -53.98
C GLU A 197 44.59 -36.92 -54.92
N PHE A 198 44.21 -35.67 -54.67
CA PHE A 198 44.62 -34.55 -55.52
C PHE A 198 46.14 -34.35 -55.51
N ARG A 199 46.77 -34.46 -54.34
CA ARG A 199 48.24 -34.45 -54.20
C ARG A 199 48.88 -35.63 -54.94
N GLN A 200 48.35 -36.84 -54.78
CA GLN A 200 48.89 -38.04 -55.44
C GLN A 200 48.77 -37.98 -56.97
N LYS A 201 47.62 -37.55 -57.49
CA LYS A 201 47.40 -37.30 -58.92
C LYS A 201 48.34 -36.21 -59.46
N THR A 202 48.61 -35.16 -58.67
CA THR A 202 49.59 -34.11 -59.02
C THR A 202 51.01 -34.65 -59.14
N ILE A 203 51.45 -35.51 -58.20
CA ILE A 203 52.77 -36.16 -58.24
C ILE A 203 52.91 -37.03 -59.49
N VAL A 204 51.96 -37.92 -59.75
CA VAL A 204 51.97 -38.81 -60.93
C VAL A 204 51.99 -38.03 -62.25
N LEU A 205 51.27 -36.91 -62.33
CA LEU A 205 51.31 -36.02 -63.50
C LEU A 205 52.67 -35.30 -63.65
N GLN A 206 53.30 -34.91 -62.53
CA GLN A 206 54.61 -34.27 -62.54
C GLN A 206 55.73 -35.24 -62.92
N GLU A 207 55.69 -36.48 -62.42
CA GLU A 207 56.59 -37.58 -62.80
C GLU A 207 56.41 -37.92 -64.28
N GLY A 208 55.17 -38.14 -64.74
CA GLY A 208 54.87 -38.44 -66.15
C GLY A 208 55.27 -37.32 -67.11
N ASN A 209 55.16 -36.05 -66.70
CA ASN A 209 55.69 -34.92 -67.46
C ASN A 209 57.22 -34.84 -67.45
N SER A 210 57.86 -35.25 -66.36
CA SER A 210 59.33 -35.28 -66.25
C SER A 210 59.92 -36.39 -67.13
N GLN A 211 59.30 -37.58 -67.14
CA GLN A 211 59.66 -38.66 -68.05
C GLN A 211 59.47 -38.25 -69.51
N LYS A 212 58.31 -37.67 -69.88
CA LYS A 212 58.08 -37.16 -71.24
C LYS A 212 59.11 -36.11 -71.68
N LYS A 213 59.56 -35.22 -70.78
CA LYS A 213 60.66 -34.28 -71.07
C LYS A 213 61.99 -35.00 -71.33
N SER A 214 62.30 -36.05 -70.57
CA SER A 214 63.47 -36.90 -70.79
C SER A 214 63.41 -37.60 -72.16
N ASP A 215 62.29 -38.27 -72.47
CA ASP A 215 62.04 -38.94 -73.76
C ASP A 215 62.17 -37.97 -74.95
N ILE A 216 61.66 -36.74 -74.81
CA ILE A 216 61.76 -35.69 -75.83
C ILE A 216 63.21 -35.23 -76.00
N SER A 217 63.96 -35.06 -74.92
CA SER A 217 65.39 -34.73 -74.96
C SER A 217 66.19 -35.81 -75.68
N GLU A 218 65.96 -37.08 -75.33
CA GLU A 218 66.66 -38.22 -75.95
C GLU A 218 66.30 -38.36 -77.43
N LYS A 219 65.01 -38.27 -77.78
CA LYS A 219 64.56 -38.29 -79.19
C LYS A 219 65.11 -37.10 -79.97
N THR A 220 65.27 -35.94 -79.36
CA THR A 220 65.88 -34.75 -79.97
C THR A 220 67.38 -34.97 -80.23
N LYS A 221 68.10 -35.62 -79.30
CA LYS A 221 69.50 -36.03 -79.51
C LYS A 221 69.62 -37.00 -80.69
N ARG A 222 68.85 -38.09 -80.68
CA ARG A 222 68.81 -39.09 -81.77
C ARG A 222 68.41 -38.47 -83.13
N LEU A 223 67.49 -37.50 -83.12
CA LEU A 223 67.10 -36.75 -84.33
C LEU A 223 68.24 -35.89 -84.89
N ASN A 224 69.07 -35.29 -84.03
CA ASN A 224 70.20 -34.48 -84.46
C ASN A 224 71.37 -35.36 -84.95
N GLU A 225 71.59 -36.52 -84.33
CA GLU A 225 72.51 -37.58 -84.82
C GLU A 225 72.08 -38.05 -86.23
N LEU A 226 70.77 -38.31 -86.42
CA LEU A 226 70.19 -38.65 -87.74
C LEU A 226 70.30 -37.51 -88.76
N LYS A 227 70.17 -36.24 -88.36
CA LYS A 227 70.38 -35.09 -89.26
C LYS A 227 71.83 -35.01 -89.75
N LEU A 228 72.81 -35.23 -88.87
CA LEU A 228 74.23 -35.25 -89.24
C LEU A 228 74.53 -36.37 -90.24
N SER A 229 73.99 -37.57 -89.99
CA SER A 229 74.04 -38.69 -90.94
C SER A 229 73.36 -38.36 -92.28
N LEU A 230 72.21 -37.67 -92.25
CA LEU A 230 71.50 -37.23 -93.46
C LEU A 230 72.30 -36.21 -94.29
N THR A 231 73.05 -35.30 -93.66
CA THR A 231 73.97 -34.40 -94.39
C THR A 231 75.10 -35.17 -95.07
N SER A 232 75.75 -36.09 -94.37
CA SER A 232 76.79 -36.94 -94.97
C SER A 232 76.26 -37.81 -96.12
N MET A 233 75.07 -38.41 -95.95
CA MET A 233 74.39 -39.15 -97.02
C MET A 233 73.98 -38.26 -98.19
N LYS A 234 73.71 -36.96 -97.99
CA LYS A 234 73.44 -36.02 -99.07
C LYS A 234 74.69 -35.64 -99.87
N GLU A 235 75.85 -35.55 -99.25
CA GLU A 235 77.12 -35.37 -99.97
C GLU A 235 77.41 -36.58 -100.87
N VAL A 236 77.13 -37.79 -100.40
CA VAL A 236 77.17 -39.02 -101.21
C VAL A 236 76.08 -39.02 -102.29
N GLN A 237 74.89 -38.49 -102.00
CA GLN A 237 73.77 -38.41 -102.94
C GLN A 237 74.05 -37.46 -104.12
N GLU A 238 74.64 -36.28 -103.89
CA GLU A 238 75.06 -35.39 -104.98
C GLU A 238 76.14 -36.04 -105.85
N ASN A 239 77.10 -36.74 -105.24
CA ASN A 239 78.14 -37.50 -105.95
C ASN A 239 77.58 -38.60 -106.88
N LEU A 240 76.40 -39.13 -106.58
CA LEU A 240 75.73 -40.20 -107.35
C LEU A 240 74.70 -39.69 -108.37
N LYS A 241 74.41 -38.39 -108.44
CA LYS A 241 73.46 -37.80 -109.41
C LYS A 241 73.99 -37.70 -110.85
N ALA A 242 75.24 -38.06 -111.10
CA ALA A 242 75.89 -37.86 -112.40
C ALA A 242 75.63 -38.97 -113.44
N LYS A 243 74.91 -40.06 -113.12
CA LYS A 243 74.68 -41.19 -114.05
C LYS A 243 73.29 -41.84 -113.92
N ILE A 244 72.76 -42.22 -115.09
CA ILE A 244 71.60 -43.09 -115.36
C ILE A 244 70.21 -42.42 -115.32
N VAL A 245 69.65 -42.29 -116.52
CA VAL A 245 68.24 -42.33 -116.91
C VAL A 245 68.08 -43.73 -117.57
N ASP A 246 66.99 -44.50 -117.41
CA ASP A 246 65.74 -44.29 -118.17
C ASP A 246 64.48 -44.96 -117.57
N SER A 247 63.35 -44.69 -118.23
CA SER A 247 61.95 -44.99 -117.91
C SER A 247 61.61 -46.48 -117.85
N PRO A 248 60.57 -46.87 -117.07
CA PRO A 248 59.40 -47.44 -117.76
C PRO A 248 58.03 -46.95 -117.24
N GLU A 249 57.64 -45.74 -117.63
CA GLU A 249 56.24 -45.29 -117.58
C GLU A 249 55.36 -46.09 -118.56
N LYS A 250 54.62 -47.07 -118.04
CA LYS A 250 53.21 -47.33 -118.42
C LYS A 250 52.48 -48.36 -117.56
N LEU A 251 53.20 -49.23 -116.82
CA LEU A 251 52.55 -50.17 -115.87
C LEU A 251 52.09 -49.49 -114.55
N LYS A 252 52.61 -48.30 -114.25
CA LYS A 252 52.28 -47.52 -113.03
C LYS A 252 50.81 -47.10 -113.00
N ASN A 253 50.29 -46.54 -114.09
CA ASN A 253 48.99 -45.85 -114.14
C ASN A 253 47.76 -46.75 -113.89
N PHE A 254 47.86 -48.08 -114.02
CA PHE A 254 46.77 -48.99 -113.64
C PHE A 254 46.82 -49.34 -112.16
N LYS A 255 48.00 -49.68 -111.63
CA LYS A 255 48.22 -49.98 -110.20
C LYS A 255 47.93 -48.77 -109.33
N GLU A 256 48.25 -47.57 -109.80
CA GLU A 256 48.00 -46.31 -109.10
C GLU A 256 46.51 -45.96 -109.09
N LYS A 257 45.79 -46.06 -110.22
CA LYS A 257 44.32 -45.92 -110.26
C LYS A 257 43.59 -46.91 -109.33
N MET A 258 44.05 -48.16 -109.27
CA MET A 258 43.43 -49.17 -108.39
C MET A 258 43.73 -48.88 -106.91
N LYS A 259 44.94 -48.40 -106.59
CA LYS A 259 45.32 -47.91 -105.25
C LYS A 259 44.48 -46.69 -104.84
N ASP A 260 44.29 -45.71 -105.73
CA ASP A 260 43.47 -44.53 -105.49
C ASP A 260 41.99 -44.89 -105.25
N THR A 261 41.48 -45.87 -105.99
CA THR A 261 40.09 -46.34 -105.82
C THR A 261 39.91 -47.03 -104.47
N VAL A 262 40.85 -47.90 -104.08
CA VAL A 262 40.86 -48.52 -102.73
C VAL A 262 41.06 -47.47 -101.63
N GLN A 263 41.87 -46.44 -101.86
CA GLN A 263 42.07 -45.37 -100.88
C GLN A 263 40.82 -44.49 -100.72
N LYS A 264 40.15 -44.13 -101.82
CA LYS A 264 38.85 -43.41 -101.78
C LYS A 264 37.79 -44.21 -101.02
N LEU A 265 37.70 -45.52 -101.26
CA LEU A 265 36.79 -46.40 -100.52
C LEU A 265 37.16 -46.50 -99.03
N LYS A 266 38.45 -46.60 -98.68
CA LYS A 266 38.90 -46.54 -97.27
C LYS A 266 38.54 -45.21 -96.60
N ASN A 267 38.79 -44.08 -97.26
CA ASN A 267 38.47 -42.75 -96.74
C ASN A 267 36.95 -42.59 -96.54
N SER A 268 36.13 -42.94 -97.53
CA SER A 268 34.67 -42.86 -97.40
C SER A 268 34.12 -43.76 -96.28
N ARG A 269 34.69 -44.96 -96.08
CA ARG A 269 34.34 -45.82 -94.95
C ARG A 269 34.75 -45.20 -93.61
N GLN A 270 35.92 -44.57 -93.56
CA GLN A 270 36.40 -43.87 -92.35
C GLN A 270 35.47 -42.69 -91.99
N GLU A 271 35.13 -41.84 -92.96
CA GLU A 271 34.17 -40.75 -92.77
C GLU A 271 32.79 -41.25 -92.28
N VAL A 272 32.32 -42.40 -92.76
CA VAL A 272 31.05 -42.99 -92.32
C VAL A 272 31.13 -43.51 -90.88
N MET A 273 32.25 -44.11 -90.46
CA MET A 273 32.46 -44.49 -89.07
C MET A 273 32.58 -43.27 -88.15
N GLU A 274 33.32 -42.24 -88.55
CA GLU A 274 33.47 -41.00 -87.78
C GLU A 274 32.13 -40.27 -87.61
N LYS A 275 31.30 -40.20 -88.66
CA LYS A 275 29.92 -39.70 -88.59
C LYS A 275 29.05 -40.58 -87.69
N TYR A 276 29.19 -41.92 -87.75
CA TYR A 276 28.43 -42.85 -86.91
C TYR A 276 28.75 -42.68 -85.42
N GLU A 277 30.02 -42.68 -85.02
CA GLU A 277 30.39 -42.47 -83.60
C GLU A 277 30.01 -41.05 -83.14
N THR A 278 30.11 -40.02 -84.00
CA THR A 278 29.61 -38.67 -83.68
C THR A 278 28.10 -38.67 -83.37
N TYR A 279 27.30 -39.38 -84.17
CA TYR A 279 25.86 -39.53 -83.91
C TYR A 279 25.57 -40.37 -82.66
N ARG A 280 26.41 -41.37 -82.37
CA ARG A 280 26.30 -42.20 -81.17
C ARG A 280 26.57 -41.40 -79.90
N ASP A 281 27.68 -40.66 -79.84
CA ASP A 281 28.00 -39.74 -78.74
C ASP A 281 26.87 -38.70 -78.53
N SER A 282 26.23 -38.27 -79.62
CA SER A 282 25.09 -37.35 -79.62
C SER A 282 23.77 -37.99 -79.15
N VAL A 283 23.66 -39.33 -79.14
CA VAL A 283 22.49 -40.07 -78.65
C VAL A 283 22.71 -40.51 -77.20
N ASP A 284 23.91 -41.00 -76.87
CA ASP A 284 24.28 -41.46 -75.54
C ASP A 284 24.26 -40.32 -74.48
N CYS A 285 24.32 -39.05 -74.91
CA CYS A 285 24.16 -37.90 -74.03
C CYS A 285 22.70 -37.45 -73.78
N LEU A 286 21.73 -37.86 -74.61
CA LEU A 286 20.32 -37.46 -74.50
C LEU A 286 19.67 -37.79 -73.13
N PRO A 287 19.94 -38.94 -72.47
CA PRO A 287 19.40 -39.22 -71.14
C PRO A 287 19.83 -38.20 -70.07
N SER A 288 21.02 -37.63 -70.20
CA SER A 288 21.52 -36.59 -69.29
C SER A 288 20.71 -35.29 -69.48
N CYS A 289 20.50 -34.87 -70.72
CA CYS A 289 19.65 -33.72 -71.05
C CYS A 289 18.20 -33.93 -70.59
N GLN A 290 17.66 -35.15 -70.69
CA GLN A 290 16.31 -35.47 -70.21
C GLN A 290 16.19 -35.33 -68.69
N LEU A 291 17.19 -35.79 -67.93
CA LEU A 291 17.25 -35.59 -66.47
C LEU A 291 17.36 -34.11 -66.09
N GLU A 292 18.14 -33.31 -66.83
CA GLU A 292 18.25 -31.87 -66.58
C GLU A 292 16.93 -31.13 -66.86
N VAL A 293 16.21 -31.50 -67.93
CA VAL A 293 14.85 -30.98 -68.21
C VAL A 293 13.87 -31.32 -67.09
N GLN A 294 13.89 -32.55 -66.57
CA GLN A 294 13.06 -32.94 -65.43
C GLN A 294 13.41 -32.16 -64.15
N LEU A 295 14.70 -31.89 -63.91
CA LEU A 295 15.16 -31.04 -62.80
C LEU A 295 14.62 -29.61 -62.90
N TYR A 296 14.67 -28.99 -64.09
CA TYR A 296 14.09 -27.65 -64.29
C TYR A 296 12.56 -27.67 -64.19
N GLN A 297 11.90 -28.71 -64.70
CA GLN A 297 10.45 -28.84 -64.59
C GLN A 297 10.00 -28.93 -63.12
N LYS A 298 10.73 -29.67 -62.27
CA LYS A 298 10.49 -29.67 -60.82
C LYS A 298 10.70 -28.28 -60.21
N LYS A 299 11.84 -27.62 -60.48
CA LYS A 299 12.12 -26.26 -59.99
C LYS A 299 11.05 -25.24 -60.38
N ILE A 300 10.45 -25.37 -61.57
CA ILE A 300 9.35 -24.51 -62.03
C ILE A 300 8.07 -24.76 -61.21
N GLN A 301 7.77 -26.01 -60.85
CA GLN A 301 6.65 -26.33 -59.95
C GLN A 301 6.91 -25.80 -58.53
N ASP A 302 8.09 -26.05 -57.96
CA ASP A 302 8.48 -25.56 -56.63
C ASP A 302 8.35 -24.01 -56.55
N LEU A 303 8.69 -23.29 -57.62
CA LEU A 303 8.50 -21.83 -57.75
C LEU A 303 7.03 -21.42 -57.89
N ALA A 304 6.19 -22.20 -58.58
CA ALA A 304 4.77 -21.92 -58.72
C ALA A 304 4.04 -22.03 -57.36
N ASP A 305 4.30 -23.11 -56.63
CA ASP A 305 3.75 -23.37 -55.29
C ASP A 305 4.16 -22.29 -54.29
N ASN A 306 5.43 -21.86 -54.34
CA ASN A 306 5.93 -20.80 -53.48
C ASN A 306 5.36 -19.41 -53.85
N ARG A 307 5.05 -19.15 -55.12
CA ARG A 307 4.31 -17.94 -55.53
C ARG A 307 2.88 -17.93 -55.00
N GLU A 308 2.22 -19.08 -54.94
CA GLU A 308 0.87 -19.18 -54.35
C GLU A 308 0.90 -18.92 -52.83
N LYS A 309 1.85 -19.51 -52.11
CA LYS A 309 2.09 -19.22 -50.67
C LYS A 309 2.33 -17.72 -50.44
N LEU A 310 3.21 -17.09 -51.23
CA LEU A 310 3.45 -15.64 -51.17
C LEU A 310 2.17 -14.82 -51.44
N THR A 311 1.32 -15.27 -52.36
CA THR A 311 0.04 -14.62 -52.67
C THR A 311 -0.96 -14.74 -51.50
N SER A 312 -0.91 -15.83 -50.72
CA SER A 312 -1.69 -15.98 -49.50
C SER A 312 -1.19 -15.05 -48.39
N ILE A 313 0.13 -15.04 -48.14
CA ILE A 313 0.76 -14.20 -47.11
C ILE A 313 0.52 -12.70 -47.40
N LEU A 314 0.57 -12.29 -48.67
CA LEU A 314 0.31 -10.89 -49.06
C LEU A 314 -1.14 -10.47 -48.78
N LYS A 315 -2.12 -11.36 -48.97
CA LYS A 315 -3.52 -11.08 -48.57
C LYS A 315 -3.68 -10.99 -47.05
N GLU A 316 -2.96 -11.81 -46.30
CA GLU A 316 -2.94 -11.76 -44.84
C GLU A 316 -2.32 -10.45 -44.32
N SER A 317 -1.22 -9.98 -44.93
CA SER A 317 -0.61 -8.67 -44.63
C SER A 317 -1.60 -7.52 -44.84
N LEU A 318 -2.30 -7.48 -45.99
CA LEU A 318 -3.29 -6.44 -46.28
C LEU A 318 -4.46 -6.47 -45.27
N ASN A 319 -4.99 -7.66 -44.94
CA ASN A 319 -6.04 -7.80 -43.93
C ASN A 319 -5.57 -7.32 -42.53
N LEU A 320 -4.29 -7.45 -42.19
CA LEU A 320 -3.72 -6.95 -40.94
C LEU A 320 -3.48 -5.43 -40.98
N GLU A 321 -3.07 -4.89 -42.12
CA GLU A 321 -2.93 -3.44 -42.34
C GLU A 321 -4.29 -2.72 -42.20
N ASP A 322 -5.37 -3.26 -42.80
CA ASP A 322 -6.75 -2.77 -42.64
C ASP A 322 -7.21 -2.80 -41.17
N GLN A 323 -6.86 -3.85 -40.42
CA GLN A 323 -7.16 -3.97 -38.99
C GLN A 323 -6.40 -2.91 -38.16
N ILE A 324 -5.11 -2.68 -38.47
CA ILE A 324 -4.27 -1.68 -37.79
C ILE A 324 -4.81 -0.26 -38.04
N GLU A 325 -5.23 0.09 -39.27
CA GLU A 325 -5.84 1.41 -39.52
C GLU A 325 -7.17 1.58 -38.78
N SER A 326 -8.00 0.52 -38.73
CA SER A 326 -9.25 0.51 -37.97
C SER A 326 -9.02 0.74 -36.48
N GLU A 327 -8.11 -0.01 -35.85
CA GLU A 327 -7.74 0.13 -34.43
C GLU A 327 -7.08 1.49 -34.13
N GLU A 328 -6.24 2.01 -35.02
CA GLU A 328 -5.73 3.38 -34.90
C GLU A 328 -6.87 4.41 -34.91
N SER A 329 -7.91 4.21 -35.72
CA SER A 329 -9.08 5.10 -35.75
C SER A 329 -9.84 5.09 -34.41
N GLU A 330 -10.00 3.91 -33.80
CA GLU A 330 -10.63 3.71 -32.49
C GLU A 330 -9.81 4.36 -31.38
N LEU A 331 -8.49 4.11 -31.37
CA LEU A 331 -7.55 4.71 -30.43
C LEU A 331 -7.55 6.25 -30.51
N LYS A 332 -7.66 6.81 -31.71
CA LYS A 332 -7.83 8.27 -31.93
C LYS A 332 -9.15 8.78 -31.32
N LYS A 333 -10.28 8.08 -31.51
CA LYS A 333 -11.58 8.42 -30.87
C LYS A 333 -11.48 8.39 -29.35
N LEU A 334 -11.08 7.27 -28.76
CA LEU A 334 -10.96 7.06 -27.31
C LEU A 334 -10.03 8.10 -26.65
N LYS A 335 -8.94 8.49 -27.32
CA LYS A 335 -8.04 9.55 -26.86
C LYS A 335 -8.69 10.94 -26.83
N THR A 336 -9.67 11.24 -27.70
CA THR A 336 -10.46 12.48 -27.59
C THR A 336 -11.43 12.45 -26.41
N GLU A 337 -12.07 11.30 -26.15
CA GLU A 337 -12.97 11.10 -25.02
C GLU A 337 -12.24 11.20 -23.68
N GLU A 338 -11.10 10.54 -23.54
CA GLU A 338 -10.23 10.61 -22.36
C GLU A 338 -9.84 12.08 -22.05
N ASN A 339 -9.51 12.86 -23.08
CA ASN A 339 -9.24 14.30 -22.96
C ASN A 339 -10.50 15.14 -22.68
N SER A 340 -11.70 14.66 -22.98
CA SER A 340 -12.95 15.29 -22.53
C SER A 340 -13.20 15.02 -21.03
N PHE A 341 -13.01 13.77 -20.57
CA PHE A 341 -13.19 13.39 -19.17
C PHE A 341 -12.14 14.03 -18.25
N LYS A 342 -10.88 14.16 -18.70
CA LYS A 342 -9.83 14.93 -18.01
C LYS A 342 -10.26 16.38 -17.75
N ARG A 343 -10.83 17.07 -18.76
CA ARG A 343 -11.36 18.43 -18.63
C ARG A 343 -12.55 18.50 -17.67
N LEU A 344 -13.50 17.57 -17.79
CA LEU A 344 -14.66 17.48 -16.87
C LEU A 344 -14.23 17.25 -15.41
N MET A 345 -13.24 16.39 -15.18
CA MET A 345 -12.69 16.10 -13.85
C MET A 345 -12.05 17.35 -13.22
N ILE A 346 -11.35 18.18 -13.99
CA ILE A 346 -10.78 19.45 -13.51
C ILE A 346 -11.91 20.38 -13.03
N VAL A 347 -12.92 20.62 -13.87
CA VAL A 347 -14.08 21.47 -13.52
C VAL A 347 -14.84 20.94 -12.29
N LYS A 348 -14.91 19.62 -12.10
CA LYS A 348 -15.52 19.00 -10.90
C LYS A 348 -14.65 19.21 -9.66
N LYS A 349 -13.32 19.13 -9.76
CA LYS A 349 -12.37 19.42 -8.67
C LYS A 349 -12.40 20.89 -8.25
N GLU A 350 -12.49 21.83 -9.20
CA GLU A 350 -12.62 23.27 -8.92
C GLU A 350 -13.93 23.60 -8.19
N LYS A 351 -15.04 23.00 -8.63
CA LYS A 351 -16.35 23.12 -7.96
C LYS A 351 -16.30 22.54 -6.54
N LEU A 352 -15.65 21.39 -6.34
CA LEU A 352 -15.45 20.79 -5.00
C LEU A 352 -14.62 21.73 -4.10
N ALA A 353 -13.48 22.25 -4.58
CA ALA A 353 -12.64 23.18 -3.84
C ALA A 353 -13.39 24.47 -3.45
N THR A 354 -14.20 25.01 -4.37
CA THR A 354 -15.05 26.18 -4.13
C THR A 354 -16.09 25.93 -3.04
N VAL A 355 -16.71 24.75 -3.03
CA VAL A 355 -17.67 24.36 -1.98
C VAL A 355 -16.95 24.15 -0.64
N GLN A 356 -15.80 23.47 -0.63
CA GLN A 356 -15.01 23.27 0.59
C GLN A 356 -14.54 24.60 1.19
N PHE A 357 -14.11 25.56 0.38
CA PHE A 357 -13.76 26.90 0.84
C PHE A 357 -14.94 27.63 1.50
N LYS A 358 -16.14 27.55 0.89
CA LYS A 358 -17.37 28.11 1.48
C LYS A 358 -17.77 27.44 2.79
N ILE A 359 -17.58 26.13 2.93
CA ILE A 359 -17.80 25.38 4.18
C ILE A 359 -16.80 25.82 5.25
N ASN A 360 -15.50 25.86 4.92
CA ASN A 360 -14.44 26.27 5.83
C ASN A 360 -14.64 27.70 6.34
N LYS A 361 -15.02 28.64 5.46
CA LYS A 361 -15.35 30.01 5.86
C LYS A 361 -16.50 30.04 6.87
N LYS A 362 -17.65 29.42 6.55
CA LYS A 362 -18.79 29.34 7.48
C LYS A 362 -18.41 28.72 8.83
N HIS A 363 -17.51 27.74 8.85
CA HIS A 363 -17.04 27.15 10.10
C HIS A 363 -16.23 28.15 10.94
N GLU A 364 -15.37 28.97 10.33
CA GLU A 364 -14.61 29.98 11.05
C GLU A 364 -15.49 31.16 11.49
N ASP A 365 -16.45 31.60 10.66
CA ASP A 365 -17.49 32.57 11.02
C ASP A 365 -18.25 32.10 12.29
N ILE A 366 -18.66 30.82 12.34
CA ILE A 366 -19.34 30.21 13.49
C ILE A 366 -18.42 30.10 14.73
N LYS A 367 -17.13 29.78 14.57
CA LYS A 367 -16.16 29.79 15.68
C LYS A 367 -15.95 31.20 16.23
N GLN A 368 -15.91 32.22 15.38
CA GLN A 368 -15.80 33.61 15.79
C GLN A 368 -17.03 34.04 16.59
N TYR A 369 -18.23 33.78 16.07
CA TYR A 369 -19.49 34.02 16.80
C TYR A 369 -19.53 33.30 18.16
N LYS A 370 -19.13 32.02 18.22
CA LYS A 370 -19.04 31.26 19.48
C LYS A 370 -18.07 31.90 20.48
N ARG A 371 -16.93 32.42 20.03
CA ARG A 371 -15.96 33.14 20.89
C ARG A 371 -16.60 34.39 21.50
N THR A 372 -17.24 35.23 20.68
CA THR A 372 -17.94 36.45 21.15
C THR A 372 -19.03 36.13 22.17
N VAL A 373 -19.89 35.14 21.91
CA VAL A 373 -20.96 34.75 22.85
C VAL A 373 -20.40 34.24 24.19
N ILE A 374 -19.29 33.49 24.18
CA ILE A 374 -18.62 33.07 25.43
C ILE A 374 -18.07 34.28 26.20
N GLU A 375 -17.46 35.23 25.51
CA GLU A 375 -16.92 36.45 26.12
C GLU A 375 -18.02 37.31 26.76
N ASP A 376 -19.18 37.44 26.11
CA ASP A 376 -20.32 38.18 26.66
C ASP A 376 -21.01 37.45 27.82
N CYS A 377 -21.09 36.11 27.77
CA CYS A 377 -21.51 35.30 28.92
C CYS A 377 -20.58 35.49 30.13
N ASN A 378 -19.26 35.59 29.91
CA ASN A 378 -18.30 35.86 30.99
C ASN A 378 -18.54 37.25 31.60
N LYS A 379 -18.68 38.31 30.78
CA LYS A 379 -19.01 39.68 31.24
C LYS A 379 -20.32 39.74 32.05
N VAL A 380 -21.31 38.91 31.71
CA VAL A 380 -22.57 38.80 32.46
C VAL A 380 -22.34 38.06 33.80
N GLN A 381 -21.55 37.00 33.81
CA GLN A 381 -21.22 36.24 35.03
C GLN A 381 -20.36 37.06 36.01
N GLU A 382 -19.41 37.87 35.54
CA GLU A 382 -18.64 38.84 36.33
C GLU A 382 -19.57 39.86 37.00
N LYS A 383 -20.47 40.49 36.22
CA LYS A 383 -21.48 41.42 36.73
C LYS A 383 -22.40 40.76 37.76
N ARG A 384 -22.78 39.50 37.55
CA ARG A 384 -23.58 38.71 38.50
C ARG A 384 -22.81 38.46 39.80
N GLY A 385 -21.53 38.12 39.74
CA GLY A 385 -20.65 38.00 40.91
C GLY A 385 -20.59 39.31 41.70
N ALA A 386 -20.33 40.44 41.02
CA ALA A 386 -20.30 41.76 41.64
C ALA A 386 -21.66 42.23 42.22
N VAL A 387 -22.79 41.65 41.80
CA VAL A 387 -24.10 41.85 42.46
C VAL A 387 -24.21 40.92 43.68
N TYR A 388 -23.80 39.66 43.56
CA TYR A 388 -23.86 38.67 44.65
C TYR A 388 -23.03 39.10 45.87
N GLU A 389 -21.81 39.60 45.68
CA GLU A 389 -20.98 40.12 46.77
C GLU A 389 -21.64 41.30 47.49
N ARG A 390 -22.23 42.25 46.76
CA ARG A 390 -22.99 43.37 47.36
C ARG A 390 -24.21 42.89 48.15
N VAL A 391 -24.90 41.84 47.68
CA VAL A 391 -26.00 41.21 48.42
C VAL A 391 -25.48 40.51 49.69
N ILE A 392 -24.28 39.92 49.68
CA ILE A 392 -23.64 39.39 50.89
C ILE A 392 -23.32 40.53 51.87
N THR A 393 -22.73 41.64 51.42
CA THR A 393 -22.42 42.80 52.27
C THR A 393 -23.67 43.35 52.95
N ILE A 394 -24.73 43.60 52.18
CA ILE A 394 -26.01 44.11 52.69
C ILE A 394 -26.64 43.13 53.69
N ASN A 395 -26.58 41.81 53.43
CA ASN A 395 -27.07 40.82 54.39
C ASN A 395 -26.26 40.80 55.70
N GLN A 396 -24.94 40.98 55.64
CA GLN A 396 -24.10 41.11 56.85
C GLN A 396 -24.44 42.39 57.64
N GLU A 397 -24.70 43.50 56.96
CA GLU A 397 -25.15 44.76 57.58
C GLU A 397 -26.54 44.61 58.23
N ILE A 398 -27.49 43.97 57.55
CA ILE A 398 -28.82 43.66 58.11
C ILE A 398 -28.69 42.82 59.38
N GLN A 399 -27.80 41.83 59.44
CA GLN A 399 -27.58 41.03 60.65
C GLN A 399 -26.96 41.86 61.79
N LYS A 400 -25.98 42.74 61.50
CA LYS A 400 -25.43 43.69 62.49
C LYS A 400 -26.51 44.63 63.05
N ILE A 401 -27.36 45.17 62.18
CA ILE A 401 -28.47 46.06 62.57
C ILE A 401 -29.50 45.31 63.41
N ARG A 402 -29.89 44.08 63.03
CA ARG A 402 -30.80 43.23 63.82
C ARG A 402 -30.24 42.93 65.21
N PHE A 403 -28.95 42.62 65.31
CA PHE A 403 -28.28 42.39 66.59
C PHE A 403 -28.28 43.65 67.48
N GLY A 404 -27.98 44.83 66.92
CA GLY A 404 -28.09 46.11 67.63
C GLY A 404 -29.52 46.43 68.09
N ILE A 405 -30.53 46.18 67.25
CA ILE A 405 -31.95 46.33 67.62
C ILE A 405 -32.31 45.39 68.78
N GLN A 406 -31.81 44.15 68.78
CA GLN A 406 -32.06 43.23 69.88
C GLN A 406 -31.41 43.71 71.18
N GLN A 407 -30.14 44.14 71.15
CA GLN A 407 -29.47 44.72 72.31
C GLN A 407 -30.24 45.93 72.89
N LEU A 408 -30.77 46.81 72.03
CA LEU A 408 -31.57 47.97 72.46
C LEU A 408 -32.92 47.59 73.08
N LYS A 409 -33.56 46.50 72.61
CA LYS A 409 -34.72 45.91 73.30
C LYS A 409 -34.32 45.36 74.67
N ASP A 410 -33.23 44.59 74.72
CA ASP A 410 -32.74 43.92 75.94
C ASP A 410 -32.22 44.92 77.00
N THR A 411 -31.91 46.16 76.63
CA THR A 411 -31.71 47.28 77.58
C THR A 411 -33.03 47.95 77.95
N THR A 412 -33.93 48.21 76.98
CA THR A 412 -35.22 48.87 77.24
C THR A 412 -36.10 48.07 78.20
N GLU A 413 -36.19 46.74 78.05
CA GLU A 413 -36.94 45.89 78.99
C GLU A 413 -36.30 45.84 80.38
N ARG A 414 -34.96 45.96 80.44
CA ARG A 414 -34.20 46.01 81.70
C ARG A 414 -34.41 47.33 82.44
N GLU A 415 -34.53 48.42 81.71
CA GLU A 415 -34.89 49.74 82.24
C GLU A 415 -36.36 49.79 82.68
N LYS A 416 -37.30 49.22 81.91
CA LYS A 416 -38.69 49.03 82.36
C LYS A 416 -38.77 48.23 83.66
N LEU A 417 -38.08 47.09 83.74
CA LEU A 417 -38.01 46.28 84.96
C LEU A 417 -37.46 47.08 86.15
N LYS A 418 -36.40 47.87 85.93
CA LYS A 418 -35.84 48.76 86.96
C LYS A 418 -36.85 49.83 87.40
N SER A 419 -37.54 50.48 86.46
CA SER A 419 -38.55 51.50 86.76
C SER A 419 -39.81 50.92 87.39
N GLN A 420 -40.21 49.68 87.07
CA GLN A 420 -41.29 48.99 87.76
C GLN A 420 -40.91 48.75 89.22
N ILE A 421 -39.72 48.18 89.48
CA ILE A 421 -39.18 48.02 90.85
C ILE A 421 -39.12 49.37 91.59
N GLU A 422 -38.79 50.46 90.90
CA GLU A 422 -38.73 51.82 91.47
C GLU A 422 -40.11 52.46 91.72
N VAL A 423 -41.17 51.98 91.06
CA VAL A 423 -42.58 52.30 91.35
C VAL A 423 -43.10 51.44 92.49
N ASP A 424 -42.88 50.12 92.45
CA ASP A 424 -43.27 49.17 93.51
C ASP A 424 -42.67 49.60 94.86
N PHE A 425 -41.38 49.95 94.88
CA PHE A 425 -40.67 50.45 96.06
C PHE A 425 -41.21 51.82 96.53
N ARG A 426 -41.81 52.61 95.64
CA ARG A 426 -42.43 53.90 95.97
C ARG A 426 -43.82 53.71 96.58
N GLU A 427 -44.61 52.75 96.10
CA GLU A 427 -45.88 52.36 96.74
C GLU A 427 -45.64 51.82 98.15
N TYR A 428 -44.65 50.93 98.33
CA TYR A 428 -44.24 50.40 99.64
C TYR A 428 -43.80 51.47 100.66
N GLN A 429 -43.37 52.66 100.22
CA GLN A 429 -43.05 53.78 101.12
C GLN A 429 -44.25 54.63 101.54
N THR A 430 -45.39 54.58 100.82
CA THR A 430 -46.54 55.45 101.11
C THR A 430 -47.19 55.22 102.49
N PRO A 431 -47.28 53.99 103.05
CA PRO A 431 -47.82 53.79 104.41
C PRO A 431 -46.86 54.33 105.49
N HIS A 432 -45.55 54.11 105.31
CA HIS A 432 -44.55 54.49 106.31
C HIS A 432 -44.38 56.01 106.45
N ARG A 433 -44.53 56.78 105.36
CA ARG A 433 -44.34 58.24 105.40
C ARG A 433 -45.41 58.97 106.23
N ASN A 434 -46.61 58.39 106.35
CA ASN A 434 -47.71 58.94 107.15
C ASN A 434 -47.65 58.51 108.63
N ALA A 435 -46.87 57.49 108.99
CA ALA A 435 -46.74 57.02 110.37
C ALA A 435 -45.72 57.84 111.21
N VAL A 436 -44.72 58.45 110.57
CA VAL A 436 -43.59 59.11 111.25
C VAL A 436 -43.86 60.59 111.58
N LEU A 437 -44.95 61.18 111.07
CA LEU A 437 -45.29 62.60 111.25
C LEU A 437 -46.16 62.92 112.47
N ASN A 438 -46.63 61.91 113.21
CA ASN A 438 -47.61 62.06 114.31
C ASN A 438 -47.09 61.70 115.72
N SER A 439 -45.77 61.56 115.93
CA SER A 439 -45.22 61.07 117.21
C SER A 439 -43.93 61.78 117.67
N SER A 440 -43.88 63.12 117.58
CA SER A 440 -42.64 63.90 117.80
C SER A 440 -42.80 65.12 118.71
N THR A 441 -43.60 65.02 119.79
CA THR A 441 -43.73 66.06 120.82
C THR A 441 -43.80 65.51 122.26
N ALA A 442 -42.66 65.09 122.84
CA ALA A 442 -42.41 65.04 124.29
C ALA A 442 -40.91 64.80 124.62
N ASN A 443 -40.41 65.51 125.65
CA ASN A 443 -39.20 65.40 126.49
C ASN A 443 -38.02 64.45 126.11
N VAL A 444 -36.71 64.80 126.17
CA VAL A 444 -35.86 65.67 127.04
C VAL A 444 -35.14 64.92 128.19
N GLN A 445 -33.84 65.27 128.39
CA GLN A 445 -32.83 64.79 129.38
C GLN A 445 -32.29 63.35 129.15
N PHE A 446 -30.98 63.06 128.96
CA PHE A 446 -29.70 63.32 129.69
C PHE A 446 -29.56 62.55 131.03
N PRO A 447 -28.35 62.08 131.47
CA PRO A 447 -26.99 62.27 130.92
C PRO A 447 -26.10 60.98 130.79
N ARG A 448 -24.78 61.17 130.55
CA ARG A 448 -23.70 60.20 130.29
C ARG A 448 -23.26 59.35 131.51
N MET A 449 -22.69 58.15 131.29
CA MET A 449 -21.27 57.84 131.64
C MET A 449 -20.71 56.47 131.16
N LEU A 450 -19.47 56.53 130.64
CA LEU A 450 -18.30 55.61 130.75
C LEU A 450 -18.34 54.06 130.51
N GLU A 451 -17.59 53.67 129.46
CA GLU A 451 -16.50 52.65 129.40
C GLU A 451 -16.69 51.11 129.49
N LYS A 452 -15.91 50.41 128.63
CA LYS A 452 -15.36 49.02 128.72
C LYS A 452 -16.42 47.87 128.58
N ILE A 453 -16.18 46.67 128.03
CA ILE A 453 -15.01 45.94 127.45
C ILE A 453 -15.58 44.72 126.63
N GLN A 454 -14.99 44.03 125.63
CA GLN A 454 -13.81 44.19 124.73
C GLN A 454 -13.96 43.23 123.50
N ASN A 455 -13.21 43.46 122.41
CA ASN A 455 -12.85 42.49 121.32
C ASN A 455 -13.98 41.91 120.43
N HIS A 456 -13.74 41.33 119.23
CA HIS A 456 -12.50 40.86 118.58
C HIS A 456 -12.51 41.09 117.03
N TYR A 457 -11.43 41.67 116.48
CA TYR A 457 -10.80 41.52 115.13
C TYR A 457 -11.64 41.34 113.82
N GLY A 458 -11.24 41.87 112.65
CA GLY A 458 -10.13 42.80 112.38
C GLY A 458 -9.68 42.93 110.90
N LYS A 459 -9.62 44.20 110.43
CA LYS A 459 -8.71 44.82 109.43
C LYS A 459 -8.60 44.34 107.96
N ASN A 460 -9.00 45.29 107.11
CA ASN A 460 -8.70 45.53 105.68
C ASN A 460 -7.21 45.49 105.22
N GLN A 461 -7.05 45.39 103.88
CA GLN A 461 -6.31 46.31 102.97
C GLN A 461 -4.89 45.98 102.38
N ILE A 462 -4.70 46.50 101.14
CA ILE A 462 -3.47 47.04 100.48
C ILE A 462 -2.66 46.21 99.43
N LYS A 463 -2.77 46.68 98.17
CA LYS A 463 -1.78 46.93 97.05
C LYS A 463 -0.79 45.88 96.48
N GLU A 464 -0.61 45.97 95.14
CA GLU A 464 0.65 45.89 94.34
C GLU A 464 1.47 44.56 94.33
N GLU A 465 2.30 44.18 93.33
CA GLU A 465 2.57 44.69 91.96
C GLU A 465 3.12 43.58 91.00
N CYS A 466 3.17 43.90 89.69
CA CYS A 466 4.12 43.44 88.64
C CYS A 466 4.87 42.06 88.67
N LYS A 467 4.61 41.27 87.61
CA LYS A 467 5.57 40.64 86.64
C LYS A 467 6.30 39.29 86.93
N LYS A 468 6.58 38.61 85.79
CA LYS A 468 7.57 37.55 85.48
C LYS A 468 7.20 36.06 85.66
N SER A 469 7.07 35.40 84.50
CA SER A 469 7.39 33.98 84.18
C SER A 469 8.90 33.68 84.43
N PRO A 470 9.43 32.42 84.42
CA PRO A 470 8.99 31.31 83.55
C PRO A 470 9.07 29.84 84.06
N THR A 471 8.50 28.96 83.22
CA THR A 471 8.66 27.50 83.01
C THR A 471 9.82 26.72 83.67
N ILE A 472 9.58 25.44 84.04
CA ILE A 472 10.11 24.22 83.37
C ILE A 472 9.72 22.87 84.08
N LYS A 473 9.06 21.94 83.35
CA LYS A 473 9.09 20.43 83.41
C LYS A 473 8.78 19.71 84.77
N HIS A 474 8.51 18.39 84.90
CA HIS A 474 8.44 17.23 83.98
C HIS A 474 7.60 16.06 84.57
N ARG A 475 6.85 15.28 83.75
CA ARG A 475 6.40 13.86 83.98
C ARG A 475 5.47 13.60 85.21
N SER A 476 4.79 12.46 85.42
CA SER A 476 4.10 11.41 84.60
C SER A 476 3.31 10.50 85.61
N ALA A 477 2.44 9.51 85.31
CA ALA A 477 2.01 8.80 84.08
C ALA A 477 0.55 8.26 84.27
N ASP A 478 0.14 7.27 83.46
CA ASP A 478 -0.88 6.19 83.68
C ASP A 478 -2.33 6.55 84.12
N GLN A 479 -3.34 6.36 83.24
CA GLN A 479 -4.12 5.13 82.91
C GLN A 479 -5.25 4.83 83.94
N SER A 480 -6.53 4.93 83.55
CA SER A 480 -7.41 3.86 82.98
C SER A 480 -8.09 3.00 84.08
N VAL A 481 -9.34 2.51 83.98
CA VAL A 481 -10.32 2.45 82.86
C VAL A 481 -11.53 3.39 83.15
N GLU A 482 -12.85 3.22 82.89
CA GLU A 482 -13.71 2.16 82.31
C GLU A 482 -14.96 2.76 81.58
N CYS A 483 -15.89 1.91 81.16
CA CYS A 483 -17.22 2.11 80.53
C CYS A 483 -17.97 3.41 80.89
N GLN A 484 -18.59 4.15 79.97
CA GLN A 484 -18.88 3.97 78.53
C GLN A 484 -19.83 2.82 78.13
N ARG A 485 -21.10 2.94 78.54
CA ARG A 485 -22.35 2.32 78.02
C ARG A 485 -23.51 3.20 78.57
N GLU A 486 -24.58 3.56 77.87
CA GLU A 486 -25.10 3.26 76.52
C GLU A 486 -25.79 4.51 75.94
N LEU A 487 -25.63 4.82 74.65
CA LEU A 487 -26.71 5.33 73.78
C LEU A 487 -26.25 5.36 72.30
N GLN A 488 -26.40 4.23 71.60
CA GLN A 488 -26.03 4.12 70.18
C GLN A 488 -27.24 3.69 69.35
N ALA A 489 -27.98 4.67 68.83
CA ALA A 489 -29.05 4.48 67.85
C ALA A 489 -29.20 5.73 66.98
N VAL A 490 -29.57 5.55 65.71
CA VAL A 490 -29.89 6.62 64.73
C VAL A 490 -28.71 7.50 64.26
N THR A 491 -27.61 6.87 63.82
CA THR A 491 -26.70 7.51 62.83
C THR A 491 -26.15 6.56 61.75
N GLU A 492 -26.39 5.25 61.85
CA GLU A 492 -25.69 4.23 61.05
C GLU A 492 -26.37 3.87 59.71
N LYS A 493 -26.89 4.88 58.99
CA LYS A 493 -27.44 4.73 57.63
C LYS A 493 -26.95 5.75 56.60
N ARG A 494 -25.80 6.42 56.85
CA ARG A 494 -25.18 7.35 55.88
C ARG A 494 -23.71 7.10 55.53
N LEU A 495 -22.98 6.25 56.24
CA LEU A 495 -21.55 6.03 55.94
C LEU A 495 -21.30 5.05 54.78
N ILE A 496 -22.16 4.05 54.59
CA ILE A 496 -22.05 3.07 53.49
C ILE A 496 -22.26 3.72 52.11
N PHE A 497 -23.04 4.81 52.02
CA PHE A 497 -23.30 5.50 50.75
C PHE A 497 -22.14 6.42 50.30
N MET A 498 -21.30 6.91 51.23
CA MET A 498 -20.16 7.78 50.89
C MET A 498 -18.91 7.01 50.43
N ILE A 499 -18.81 5.71 50.72
CA ILE A 499 -17.67 4.88 50.29
C ILE A 499 -17.83 4.42 48.82
N PHE A 500 -19.06 4.32 48.30
CA PHE A 500 -19.30 3.97 46.90
C PHE A 500 -19.06 5.12 45.90
N GLU A 501 -19.35 6.38 46.27
CA GLU A 501 -19.13 7.52 45.36
C GLU A 501 -17.63 7.86 45.16
N LEU A 502 -16.80 7.76 46.21
CA LEU A 502 -15.37 8.10 46.09
C LEU A 502 -14.60 7.16 45.14
N HIS A 503 -15.07 5.92 44.94
CA HIS A 503 -14.42 4.99 44.02
C HIS A 503 -14.79 5.23 42.55
N TRP A 504 -15.93 5.88 42.28
CA TRP A 504 -16.37 6.19 40.91
C TRP A 504 -15.66 7.43 40.33
N HIS A 505 -15.35 8.43 41.17
CA HIS A 505 -14.66 9.64 40.72
C HIS A 505 -13.15 9.49 40.48
N TYR A 506 -12.49 8.44 40.96
CA TYR A 506 -11.06 8.21 40.68
C TYR A 506 -10.77 7.52 39.34
N LEU A 507 -11.79 6.97 38.66
CA LEU A 507 -11.68 6.35 37.34
C LEU A 507 -12.05 7.29 36.18
N ALA A 508 -12.80 8.37 36.44
CA ALA A 508 -13.35 9.26 35.41
C ALA A 508 -12.37 10.33 34.88
N THR A 509 -11.25 10.60 35.58
CA THR A 509 -10.29 11.67 35.23
C THR A 509 -8.89 11.14 34.89
N GLY A 510 -8.78 9.92 34.37
CA GLY A 510 -7.51 9.27 34.03
C GLY A 510 -7.04 9.37 32.57
N ILE A 511 -7.90 9.77 31.62
CA ILE A 511 -7.59 9.66 30.17
C ILE A 511 -7.99 10.95 29.42
N CYS A 512 -7.16 12.00 29.46
CA CYS A 512 -7.25 13.09 28.46
C CYS A 512 -6.02 14.02 28.24
N THR A 513 -4.78 13.62 28.56
CA THR A 513 -3.57 14.31 27.99
C THR A 513 -2.31 13.45 28.04
N VAL A 514 -2.03 12.70 26.96
CA VAL A 514 -0.66 12.44 26.46
C VAL A 514 -0.72 12.46 24.93
N VAL A 515 0.20 13.17 24.29
CA VAL A 515 0.33 13.23 22.82
C VAL A 515 1.59 12.49 22.38
N GLY A 516 1.42 11.49 21.53
CA GLY A 516 2.51 10.86 20.76
C GLY A 516 3.29 9.77 21.51
N GLY A 517 3.27 8.56 20.94
CA GLY A 517 4.05 7.41 21.43
C GLY A 517 3.66 6.12 20.72
N ILE A 518 4.36 5.78 19.64
CA ILE A 518 4.23 4.47 18.99
C ILE A 518 5.30 3.56 19.59
N PRO A 519 4.95 2.42 20.21
CA PRO A 519 5.94 1.39 20.54
C PRO A 519 6.34 0.64 19.27
N GLN A 520 7.63 0.63 18.94
CA GLN A 520 8.19 -0.39 18.04
C GLN A 520 8.55 -1.64 18.85
N PRO A 521 8.36 -2.86 18.31
CA PRO A 521 9.05 -4.04 18.81
C PRO A 521 10.55 -3.95 18.48
N SER A 522 11.38 -4.56 19.32
CA SER A 522 12.84 -4.49 19.22
C SER A 522 13.43 -5.59 18.33
N GLU A 523 13.99 -5.21 17.19
CA GLU A 523 15.09 -5.95 16.55
C GLU A 523 16.25 -4.99 16.27
N GLY A 524 17.47 -5.39 16.63
CA GLY A 524 18.64 -4.51 16.61
C GLY A 524 19.39 -4.53 15.27
N LEU A 525 19.71 -3.36 14.73
CA LEU A 525 20.68 -3.20 13.65
C LEU A 525 21.49 -1.90 13.85
N LEU A 526 22.81 -2.03 13.84
CA LEU A 526 23.75 -0.94 14.09
C LEU A 526 23.73 0.09 12.94
N PHE A 527 23.55 1.37 13.29
CA PHE A 527 23.94 2.48 12.43
C PHE A 527 25.30 3.02 12.88
N LEU A 528 26.29 2.97 12.00
CA LEU A 528 27.53 3.72 12.16
C LEU A 528 27.25 5.19 11.86
N SER A 529 27.59 6.07 12.81
CA SER A 529 27.67 7.51 12.55
C SER A 529 28.88 7.82 11.69
N VAL A 530 28.74 8.78 10.78
CA VAL A 530 29.87 9.47 10.14
C VAL A 530 29.67 10.96 10.38
N GLU A 531 30.58 11.56 11.15
CA GLU A 531 30.54 12.98 11.48
C GLU A 531 30.99 13.83 10.27
N SER A 532 30.35 14.99 10.10
CA SER A 532 30.73 15.96 9.05
C SER A 532 31.61 17.06 9.63
N ILE A 533 32.94 16.89 9.50
CA ILE A 533 33.92 17.90 9.92
C ILE A 533 33.98 19.03 8.86
N PRO A 534 33.87 20.32 9.24
CA PRO A 534 33.95 21.44 8.30
C PRO A 534 35.39 21.91 8.04
N SER A 535 35.67 22.37 6.82
CA SER A 535 36.93 23.06 6.45
C SER A 535 36.76 23.92 5.18
N PRO A 536 37.67 24.90 4.92
CA PRO A 536 37.18 26.27 4.80
C PRO A 536 37.32 26.92 3.39
N ARG A 537 36.91 28.19 3.35
CA ARG A 537 36.98 29.11 2.20
C ARG A 537 38.37 29.20 1.57
N LEU A 538 38.41 29.22 0.24
CA LEU A 538 39.36 30.06 -0.52
C LEU A 538 38.64 30.74 -1.71
N ARG A 539 39.32 31.69 -2.35
CA ARG A 539 38.74 32.65 -3.31
C ARG A 539 39.77 32.89 -4.43
N GLY A 540 39.40 32.71 -5.71
CA GLY A 540 40.34 32.85 -6.83
C GLY A 540 39.63 32.88 -8.19
N ASN A 541 40.22 33.62 -9.14
CA ASN A 541 39.63 34.04 -10.41
C ASN A 541 40.00 33.15 -11.63
N GLN A 542 39.12 33.21 -12.65
CA GLN A 542 39.41 33.27 -14.09
C GLN A 542 39.94 32.07 -14.91
N ASP A 543 39.21 31.83 -16.01
CA ASP A 543 39.63 31.66 -17.42
C ASP A 543 40.77 30.67 -17.78
N LEU A 544 40.43 29.56 -18.46
CA LEU A 544 40.74 29.36 -19.90
C LEU A 544 40.01 28.15 -20.53
N TRP A 545 40.25 27.88 -21.83
CA TRP A 545 39.58 26.86 -22.65
C TRP A 545 40.14 25.42 -22.50
N CYS A 546 39.26 24.39 -22.61
CA CYS A 546 39.30 23.33 -23.65
C CYS A 546 38.37 22.12 -23.35
N HIS A 547 37.90 21.44 -24.40
CA HIS A 547 37.14 20.17 -24.38
C HIS A 547 38.09 18.93 -24.40
N PRO A 548 37.64 17.64 -24.25
CA PRO A 548 36.28 17.11 -24.35
C PRO A 548 35.83 16.02 -23.31
N SER A 549 34.58 15.55 -23.49
CA SER A 549 34.05 14.19 -23.20
C SER A 549 33.90 13.64 -21.76
N SER A 550 32.66 13.29 -21.38
CA SER A 550 32.25 12.00 -20.76
C SER A 550 30.72 11.96 -20.51
N HIS A 551 30.16 10.79 -20.16
CA HIS A 551 28.72 10.47 -20.23
C HIS A 551 27.97 10.41 -18.87
N THR A 552 26.66 10.66 -18.93
CA THR A 552 25.56 10.07 -18.10
C THR A 552 25.74 9.89 -16.58
N MET A 553 25.05 10.71 -15.77
CA MET A 553 24.52 10.34 -14.45
C MET A 553 23.28 11.19 -14.11
N ALA A 554 22.09 10.84 -14.66
CA ALA A 554 20.87 11.65 -14.47
C ALA A 554 19.54 10.87 -14.35
N GLU A 555 19.44 9.67 -14.91
CA GLU A 555 18.16 8.93 -14.97
C GLU A 555 17.77 8.12 -13.70
N PRO A 556 18.70 7.48 -12.95
CA PRO A 556 18.33 6.68 -11.77
C PRO A 556 17.55 7.48 -10.71
N LEU A 557 17.88 8.76 -10.55
CA LEU A 557 17.21 9.66 -9.60
C LEU A 557 15.79 10.08 -10.04
N ARG A 558 15.45 9.98 -11.33
CA ARG A 558 14.07 10.19 -11.80
C ARG A 558 13.21 8.95 -11.52
N GLN A 559 13.67 7.78 -11.96
CA GLN A 559 12.93 6.51 -11.74
C GLN A 559 12.67 6.26 -10.24
N ALA A 560 13.65 6.50 -9.36
CA ALA A 560 13.45 6.36 -7.92
C ALA A 560 12.34 7.28 -7.38
N ASN A 561 12.29 8.54 -7.84
CA ASN A 561 11.32 9.53 -7.36
C ASN A 561 9.89 9.21 -7.82
N ASP A 562 9.73 8.71 -9.05
CA ASP A 562 8.43 8.28 -9.57
C ASP A 562 7.98 6.92 -8.98
N LEU A 563 8.91 6.02 -8.63
CA LEU A 563 8.61 4.83 -7.81
C LEU A 563 8.07 5.22 -6.42
N PHE A 564 8.71 6.19 -5.75
CA PHE A 564 8.24 6.73 -4.46
C PHE A 564 6.87 7.43 -4.58
N ARG A 565 6.55 8.02 -5.73
CA ARG A 565 5.21 8.58 -6.02
C ARG A 565 4.16 7.49 -6.22
N LEU A 566 4.47 6.42 -6.97
CA LEU A 566 3.58 5.26 -7.10
C LEU A 566 3.29 4.63 -5.73
N LEU A 567 4.32 4.33 -4.94
CA LEU A 567 4.18 3.77 -3.59
C LEU A 567 3.34 4.69 -2.67
N ARG A 568 3.55 6.01 -2.73
CA ARG A 568 2.74 6.98 -1.98
C ARG A 568 1.28 7.07 -2.48
N HIS A 569 1.00 6.75 -3.74
CA HIS A 569 -0.36 6.70 -4.29
C HIS A 569 -1.06 5.40 -3.89
N GLU A 570 -0.38 4.26 -4.02
CA GLU A 570 -0.90 2.96 -3.59
C GLU A 570 -1.11 2.91 -2.08
N CYS A 571 -0.22 3.43 -1.22
CA CYS A 571 -0.49 3.52 0.23
C CYS A 571 -1.74 4.36 0.59
N LYS A 572 -2.16 5.30 -0.27
CA LYS A 572 -3.46 5.99 -0.11
C LYS A 572 -4.63 5.14 -0.61
N ARG A 573 -4.42 4.38 -1.69
CA ARG A 573 -5.38 3.41 -2.22
C ARG A 573 -5.67 2.30 -1.20
N PHE A 574 -4.63 1.72 -0.60
CA PHE A 574 -4.73 0.76 0.51
C PHE A 574 -5.46 1.33 1.72
N ARG A 575 -5.22 2.59 2.12
CA ARG A 575 -6.02 3.22 3.19
C ARG A 575 -7.49 3.41 2.82
N LEU A 576 -7.81 3.66 1.56
CA LEU A 576 -9.20 3.75 1.10
C LEU A 576 -9.86 2.36 1.07
N ILE A 577 -9.15 1.36 0.53
CA ILE A 577 -9.58 -0.05 0.49
C ILE A 577 -9.84 -0.56 1.91
N PHE A 578 -8.91 -0.39 2.85
CA PHE A 578 -9.07 -0.83 4.24
C PHE A 578 -10.31 -0.21 4.92
N VAL A 579 -10.61 1.07 4.64
CA VAL A 579 -11.84 1.73 5.12
C VAL A 579 -13.10 1.17 4.44
N LEU A 580 -13.05 0.89 3.13
CA LEU A 580 -14.16 0.29 2.39
C LEU A 580 -14.42 -1.16 2.84
N ASP A 581 -13.39 -1.98 3.00
CA ASP A 581 -13.51 -3.38 3.43
C ASP A 581 -14.04 -3.46 4.86
N THR A 582 -13.63 -2.54 5.75
CA THR A 582 -14.22 -2.36 7.09
C THR A 582 -15.69 -1.91 7.04
N MET A 583 -16.10 -1.16 6.01
CA MET A 583 -17.50 -0.76 5.79
C MET A 583 -18.35 -1.83 5.11
N PHE A 584 -17.76 -2.73 4.32
CA PHE A 584 -18.47 -3.75 3.56
C PHE A 584 -18.42 -5.15 4.20
N GLY A 585 -17.50 -5.41 5.13
CA GLY A 585 -17.45 -6.65 5.90
C GLY A 585 -16.85 -7.84 5.13
N LEU A 586 -15.96 -7.58 4.17
CA LEU A 586 -15.21 -8.61 3.46
C LEU A 586 -13.84 -8.83 4.12
N ALA A 587 -13.69 -9.97 4.78
CA ALA A 587 -12.38 -10.43 5.23
C ALA A 587 -11.58 -10.97 4.03
N VAL A 588 -10.78 -10.11 3.40
CA VAL A 588 -9.86 -10.50 2.30
C VAL A 588 -8.66 -11.26 2.88
N ALA A 589 -8.88 -12.52 3.25
CA ALA A 589 -7.88 -13.36 3.91
C ALA A 589 -6.61 -13.59 3.06
N ASP A 590 -6.77 -13.66 1.73
CA ASP A 590 -5.71 -14.09 0.80
C ASP A 590 -4.66 -13.02 0.49
N LEU A 591 -4.83 -11.78 0.94
CA LEU A 591 -3.90 -10.68 0.62
C LEU A 591 -2.55 -10.80 1.36
N HIS A 592 -2.44 -11.68 2.36
CA HIS A 592 -1.28 -11.78 3.24
C HIS A 592 -0.13 -12.67 2.74
N LEU A 593 -0.31 -13.44 1.66
CA LEU A 593 0.67 -14.46 1.25
C LEU A 593 1.72 -14.00 0.21
N LEU A 594 1.54 -12.85 -0.43
CA LEU A 594 2.30 -12.46 -1.63
C LEU A 594 3.49 -11.51 -1.40
N THR A 595 3.86 -11.22 -0.15
CA THR A 595 4.94 -10.25 0.18
C THR A 595 6.04 -10.82 1.09
N PHE A 596 6.40 -12.11 0.98
CA PHE A 596 7.55 -12.64 1.74
C PHE A 596 8.34 -13.79 1.09
N CYS A 597 8.72 -13.69 -0.19
CA CYS A 597 9.71 -14.64 -0.74
C CYS A 597 10.58 -14.09 -1.88
N ASN A 598 11.60 -13.28 -1.55
CA ASN A 598 12.82 -13.20 -2.39
C ASN A 598 14.04 -12.67 -1.61
N LYS A 599 14.98 -13.57 -1.25
CA LYS A 599 16.31 -13.23 -0.70
C LYS A 599 17.33 -14.26 -1.16
N LYS A 600 18.50 -13.78 -1.59
CA LYS A 600 19.70 -14.52 -2.04
C LYS A 600 19.55 -15.37 -3.31
N TYR A 601 20.02 -14.80 -4.42
CA TYR A 601 21.06 -15.46 -5.21
C TYR A 601 22.28 -14.54 -5.31
N ARG A 602 23.49 -15.13 -5.27
CA ARG A 602 24.75 -14.46 -5.65
C ARG A 602 25.09 -14.94 -7.05
N LEU A 603 25.34 -14.03 -7.98
CA LEU A 603 26.12 -14.33 -9.19
C LEU A 603 27.48 -13.67 -9.08
N GLN A 604 28.54 -14.46 -9.27
CA GLN A 604 29.89 -13.96 -9.46
C GLN A 604 30.10 -13.72 -10.95
N PHE A 605 30.52 -12.50 -11.32
CA PHE A 605 30.99 -12.24 -12.68
C PHE A 605 32.38 -12.84 -12.88
N ILE A 606 32.44 -14.05 -13.46
CA ILE A 606 33.67 -14.57 -14.05
C ILE A 606 33.89 -13.84 -15.37
N ARG A 607 35.08 -13.29 -15.56
CA ARG A 607 35.43 -12.40 -16.68
C ARG A 607 36.42 -13.11 -17.60
N ILE A 608 35.93 -13.69 -18.69
CA ILE A 608 36.76 -14.28 -19.76
C ILE A 608 36.90 -13.25 -20.89
N PRO A 609 38.12 -12.89 -21.33
CA PRO A 609 38.32 -12.01 -22.48
C PRO A 609 38.21 -12.80 -23.79
N VAL A 610 37.56 -12.20 -24.80
CA VAL A 610 37.67 -12.63 -26.20
C VAL A 610 38.48 -11.57 -26.94
N ALA A 611 39.43 -12.00 -27.77
CA ALA A 611 40.41 -11.13 -28.40
C ALA A 611 39.86 -10.35 -29.61
N LEU A 612 40.54 -9.26 -29.96
CA LEU A 612 40.31 -8.48 -31.17
C LEU A 612 41.18 -9.03 -32.30
N GLU A 613 40.59 -9.73 -33.28
CA GLU A 613 41.19 -9.95 -34.60
C GLU A 613 40.17 -9.66 -35.71
N LYS A 614 40.39 -8.56 -36.44
CA LYS A 614 39.85 -8.30 -37.78
C LYS A 614 40.80 -7.39 -38.55
N GLU A 615 41.84 -7.99 -39.14
CA GLU A 615 42.55 -7.36 -40.26
C GLU A 615 41.93 -7.78 -41.60
N GLY A 616 41.97 -6.86 -42.57
CA GLY A 616 42.50 -7.21 -43.90
C GLY A 616 41.55 -7.75 -44.97
N ARG A 617 41.00 -6.83 -45.77
CA ARG A 617 40.83 -6.93 -47.24
C ARG A 617 39.83 -7.99 -47.76
N GLY A 618 39.30 -7.90 -48.98
CA GLY A 618 39.50 -6.88 -50.02
C GLY A 618 38.42 -6.97 -51.11
N GLU A 619 38.59 -6.19 -52.18
CA GLU A 619 37.62 -6.06 -53.27
C GLU A 619 37.49 -7.32 -54.14
N ASN A 620 36.31 -7.54 -54.73
CA ASN A 620 36.18 -7.70 -56.19
C ASN A 620 34.71 -7.66 -56.62
N ASN A 621 34.35 -6.73 -57.51
CA ASN A 621 33.00 -6.56 -58.03
C ASN A 621 33.05 -6.55 -59.56
N LEU A 622 32.79 -7.69 -60.22
CA LEU A 622 33.04 -7.88 -61.65
C LEU A 622 31.89 -8.56 -62.42
N ARG A 623 31.08 -7.70 -63.05
CA ARG A 623 30.33 -7.87 -64.32
C ARG A 623 29.75 -9.25 -64.69
N THR A 624 28.42 -9.30 -64.71
CA THR A 624 27.59 -9.98 -65.72
C THR A 624 26.39 -9.07 -66.05
N ARG A 625 25.78 -9.05 -67.24
CA ARG A 625 26.16 -9.53 -68.60
C ARG A 625 25.23 -8.82 -69.61
N ARG A 626 25.76 -8.40 -70.78
CA ARG A 626 25.07 -8.04 -72.04
C ARG A 626 26.12 -7.38 -72.96
N ASN A 627 26.24 -7.72 -74.25
CA ASN A 627 25.61 -8.84 -74.97
C ASN A 627 26.41 -10.14 -74.75
#